data_AF-A0A3D5X8F1-F1
#
_entry.id   AF-A0A3D5X8F1-F1
#
_cell.length_a   1.000
_cell.length_b   1.000
_cell.length_c   1.000
_cell.angle_alpha   90.00
_cell.angle_beta   90.00
_cell.angle_gamma   90.00
#
_symmetry.space_group_name_H-M   'P 1'
#
loop_
_entity.id
_entity.type
_entity.pdbx_description
1 polymer ?
#
loop_
_entity_poly.entity_id
_entity_poly.type
_entity_poly.pdbx_seq_one_letter_code
_entity_poly.pdbx_strand_id
1 'polypeptide(L)'
;DGRIHPARIEEVVQKTQKQIEEEIIEIGKRTSIDLGIHGLHPELIRLVGKMKYRSSYGQNLLQHSREVANLCAIMASELGLNAKLAKRAGLLH
;
A
#
# COMPACT_ATOMS: atom_id res chain seq x y z
N ASP A 1 -13.10 9.51 36.73
CA ASP A 1 -11.82 9.28 37.42
C ASP A 1 -10.72 9.33 36.38
N GLY A 2 -10.01 10.47 36.25
CA GLY A 2 -9.04 10.74 35.17
C GLY A 2 -7.69 10.05 35.36
N ARG A 3 -7.70 8.83 35.94
CA ARG A 3 -6.49 8.07 36.23
C ARG A 3 -6.07 7.30 34.99
N ILE A 4 -4.80 7.45 34.62
CA ILE A 4 -4.19 6.63 33.59
C ILE A 4 -4.07 5.20 34.12
N HIS A 5 -4.62 4.24 33.40
CA HIS A 5 -4.53 2.81 33.70
C HIS A 5 -3.57 2.15 32.70
N PRO A 6 -2.32 1.82 33.09
CA PRO A 6 -1.32 1.25 32.18
C PRO A 6 -1.80 0.00 31.42
N ALA A 7 -2.44 -0.95 32.11
CA ALA A 7 -2.97 -2.16 31.50
C ALA A 7 -4.02 -1.88 30.40
N ARG A 8 -4.84 -0.82 30.59
CA ARG A 8 -5.83 -0.41 29.60
C ARG A 8 -5.18 0.25 28.39
N ILE A 9 -4.09 1.00 28.58
CA ILE A 9 -3.30 1.55 27.47
C ILE A 9 -2.72 0.41 26.64
N GLU A 10 -2.11 -0.59 27.28
CA GLU A 10 -1.53 -1.74 26.59
C GLU A 10 -2.57 -2.52 25.79
N GLU A 11 -3.74 -2.79 26.37
CA GLU A 11 -4.87 -3.44 25.70
C GLU A 11 -5.30 -2.67 24.44
N VAL A 12 -5.45 -1.34 24.55
CA VAL A 12 -5.85 -0.48 23.43
C VAL A 12 -4.76 -0.45 22.35
N VAL A 13 -3.48 -0.34 22.73
CA VAL A 13 -2.35 -0.36 21.78
C VAL A 13 -2.34 -1.67 20.99
N GLN A 14 -2.45 -2.82 21.67
CA GLN A 14 -2.47 -4.12 20.99
C GLN A 14 -3.66 -4.24 20.03
N LYS A 15 -4.84 -3.81 20.46
CA LYS A 15 -6.05 -3.82 19.62
C LYS A 15 -5.87 -2.94 18.38
N THR A 16 -5.36 -1.72 18.55
CA THR A 16 -5.15 -0.78 17.45
C THR A 16 -4.06 -1.25 16.49
N GLN A 17 -2.96 -1.84 16.99
CA GLN A 17 -1.93 -2.42 16.15
C GLN A 17 -2.48 -3.52 15.24
N LYS A 18 -3.31 -4.42 15.79
CA LYS A 18 -3.96 -5.47 15.01
C LYS A 18 -4.89 -4.89 13.94
N GLN A 19 -5.70 -3.90 14.30
CA GLN A 19 -6.61 -3.22 13.35
C GLN A 19 -5.85 -2.55 12.20
N ILE A 20 -4.74 -1.87 12.50
CA ILE A 20 -3.90 -1.23 11.49
C ILE A 20 -3.26 -2.27 10.58
N GLU A 21 -2.78 -3.39 11.11
CA GLU A 21 -2.19 -4.45 10.28
C GLU A 21 -3.22 -5.07 9.32
N GLU A 22 -4.45 -5.31 9.79
CA GLU A 22 -5.56 -5.77 8.96
C GLU A 22 -5.89 -4.76 7.85
N GLU A 23 -5.95 -3.46 8.19
CA GLU A 23 -6.17 -2.37 7.25
C GLU A 23 -5.05 -2.30 6.19
N ILE A 24 -3.78 -2.41 6.61
CA ILE A 24 -2.62 -2.45 5.72
C ILE A 24 -2.80 -3.56 4.68
N ILE A 25 -3.12 -4.77 5.11
CA ILE A 25 -3.28 -5.91 4.21
C ILE A 25 -4.45 -5.68 3.24
N GLU A 26 -5.59 -5.17 3.73
CA GLU A 26 -6.75 -4.87 2.88
C GLU A 26 -6.41 -3.85 1.78
N ILE A 27 -5.70 -2.79 2.14
CA ILE A 27 -5.32 -1.72 1.22
C ILE A 27 -4.34 -2.20 0.16
N GLY A 28 -3.37 -3.03 0.56
CA GLY A 28 -2.47 -3.70 -0.36
C GLY A 28 -3.22 -4.56 -1.38
N LYS A 29 -4.18 -5.37 -0.90
CA LYS A 29 -5.01 -6.23 -1.75
C LYS A 29 -5.84 -5.41 -2.73
N ARG A 30 -6.54 -4.39 -2.22
CA ARG A 30 -7.37 -3.50 -3.04
C ARG A 30 -6.54 -2.80 -4.11
N THR A 31 -5.40 -2.24 -3.74
CA THR A 31 -4.47 -1.58 -4.69
C THR A 31 -4.04 -2.53 -5.80
N SER A 32 -3.70 -3.77 -5.46
CA SER A 32 -3.28 -4.78 -6.43
C SER A 32 -4.42 -5.15 -7.39
N ILE A 33 -5.64 -5.28 -6.88
CA ILE A 33 -6.86 -5.55 -7.67
C ILE A 33 -7.15 -4.38 -8.61
N ASP A 34 -7.20 -3.15 -8.08
CA ASP A 34 -7.51 -1.92 -8.84
C ASP A 34 -6.54 -1.72 -10.02
N LEU A 35 -5.27 -2.08 -9.84
CA LEU A 35 -4.24 -1.96 -10.88
C LEU A 35 -4.17 -3.20 -11.80
N GLY A 36 -4.94 -4.26 -11.54
CA GLY A 36 -4.88 -5.51 -12.31
C GLY A 36 -3.56 -6.27 -12.14
N ILE A 37 -2.90 -6.12 -11.00
CA ILE A 37 -1.63 -6.77 -10.66
C ILE A 37 -1.94 -8.01 -9.82
N HIS A 38 -1.66 -9.19 -10.39
CA HIS A 38 -1.90 -10.48 -9.74
C HIS A 38 -0.58 -11.20 -9.41
N GLY A 39 -0.65 -12.17 -8.49
CA GLY A 39 0.50 -13.01 -8.13
C GLY A 39 1.59 -12.25 -7.38
N LEU A 40 1.23 -11.28 -6.53
CA LEU A 40 2.16 -10.70 -5.57
C LEU A 40 2.27 -11.60 -4.34
N HIS A 41 3.49 -11.74 -3.83
CA HIS A 41 3.71 -12.41 -2.56
C HIS A 41 2.97 -11.66 -1.43
N PRO A 42 2.37 -12.34 -0.43
CA PRO A 42 1.62 -11.70 0.65
C PRO A 42 2.40 -10.58 1.35
N GLU A 43 3.72 -10.74 1.51
CA GLU A 43 4.56 -9.69 2.10
C GLU A 43 4.64 -8.43 1.22
N LEU A 44 4.67 -8.56 -0.11
CA LEU A 44 4.64 -7.40 -1.01
C LEU A 44 3.30 -6.69 -0.92
N ILE A 45 2.19 -7.43 -0.83
CA ILE A 45 0.84 -6.87 -0.63
C ILE A 45 0.83 -6.03 0.65
N ARG A 46 1.38 -6.58 1.75
CA ARG A 46 1.49 -5.90 3.04
C ARG A 46 2.35 -4.63 2.94
N LEU A 47 3.50 -4.68 2.26
CA LEU A 47 4.37 -3.53 2.04
C LEU A 47 3.68 -2.43 1.21
N VAL A 48 2.93 -2.81 0.17
CA VAL A 48 2.13 -1.85 -0.63
C VAL A 48 1.12 -1.14 0.26
N GLY A 49 0.37 -1.86 1.09
CA GLY A 49 -0.58 -1.26 2.01
C GLY A 49 0.07 -0.29 3.00
N LYS A 50 1.27 -0.64 3.49
CA LYS A 50 2.03 0.18 4.45
C LYS A 50 2.41 1.55 3.87
N MET A 51 2.53 1.68 2.55
CA MET A 51 2.80 2.95 1.88
C MET A 51 1.71 4.01 2.16
N LYS A 52 0.48 3.61 2.51
CA LYS A 52 -0.58 4.56 2.90
C LYS A 52 -0.16 5.41 4.11
N TYR A 53 0.61 4.87 5.03
CA TYR A 53 1.06 5.58 6.24
C TYR A 53 2.44 6.23 6.06
N ARG A 54 2.91 6.35 4.81
CA ARG A 54 4.15 7.03 4.46
C ARG A 54 3.84 8.23 3.58
N SER A 55 4.47 9.34 3.92
CA SER A 55 4.47 10.53 3.08
C SER A 55 5.90 10.96 2.81
N SER A 56 6.16 11.44 1.59
CA SER A 56 7.45 11.97 1.17
C SER A 56 7.20 13.23 0.36
N TYR A 57 7.97 14.29 0.63
CA TYR A 57 7.83 15.59 -0.05
C TYR A 57 6.38 16.13 -0.10
N GLY A 58 5.59 15.88 0.93
CA GLY A 58 4.19 16.33 1.02
C GLY A 58 3.17 15.45 0.28
N GLN A 59 3.59 14.35 -0.36
CA GLN A 59 2.69 13.42 -1.04
C GLN A 59 2.61 12.08 -0.30
N ASN A 60 1.44 11.44 -0.38
CA ASN A 60 1.26 10.08 0.10
C ASN A 60 1.98 9.09 -0.81
N LEU A 61 2.79 8.19 -0.25
CA LEU A 61 3.63 7.27 -1.01
C LEU A 61 2.80 6.25 -1.81
N LEU A 62 1.71 5.73 -1.24
CA LEU A 62 0.85 4.78 -1.95
C LEU A 62 0.23 5.45 -3.19
N GLN A 63 -0.26 6.68 -3.04
CA GLN A 63 -0.84 7.43 -4.14
C GLN A 63 0.21 7.70 -5.24
N HIS A 64 1.41 8.12 -4.84
CA HIS A 64 2.54 8.29 -5.76
C HIS A 64 2.83 7.02 -6.58
N SER A 65 3.03 5.88 -5.92
CA SER A 65 3.34 4.62 -6.62
C SER A 65 2.19 4.15 -7.52
N ARG A 66 0.92 4.45 -7.18
CA ARG A 66 -0.23 4.17 -8.06
C ARG A 66 -0.22 5.03 -9.31
N GLU A 67 0.11 6.31 -9.19
CA GLU A 67 0.23 7.22 -10.33
C GLU A 67 1.38 6.79 -11.25
N VAL A 68 2.55 6.49 -10.68
CA VAL A 68 3.71 5.97 -11.41
C VAL A 68 3.36 4.67 -12.14
N ALA A 69 2.70 3.72 -11.48
CA ALA A 69 2.23 2.48 -12.11
C ALA A 69 1.37 2.75 -13.37
N ASN A 70 0.41 3.67 -13.28
CA ASN A 70 -0.45 4.01 -14.41
C ASN A 70 0.31 4.71 -15.54
N LEU A 71 1.18 5.68 -15.22
CA LEU A 71 2.02 6.36 -16.20
C LEU A 71 2.95 5.40 -16.93
N CYS A 72 3.63 4.50 -16.19
CA CYS A 72 4.47 3.46 -16.77
C CYS A 72 3.70 2.56 -17.73
N ALA A 73 2.46 2.19 -17.39
CA ALA A 73 1.61 1.38 -18.26
C ALA A 73 1.25 2.11 -19.56
N ILE A 74 0.88 3.39 -19.46
CA ILE A 74 0.54 4.24 -20.62
C ILE A 74 1.76 4.37 -21.53
N MET A 75 2.91 4.78 -20.98
CA MET A 75 4.15 4.94 -21.74
C MET A 75 4.57 3.64 -22.43
N ALA A 76 4.49 2.52 -21.72
CA ALA A 76 4.81 1.22 -22.30
C ALA A 76 3.86 0.85 -23.46
N SER A 77 2.56 1.11 -23.34
CA SER A 77 1.60 0.89 -24.43
C SER A 77 1.93 1.72 -25.67
N GLU A 78 2.20 3.02 -25.50
CA GLU A 78 2.54 3.92 -26.61
C GLU A 78 3.85 3.53 -27.32
N LEU A 79 4.80 2.93 -26.58
CA LEU A 79 6.08 2.46 -27.10
C LEU A 79 6.03 1.01 -27.62
N GLY A 80 4.87 0.35 -27.62
CA GLY A 80 4.74 -1.06 -28.03
C GLY A 80 5.41 -2.06 -27.09
N LEU A 81 5.63 -1.69 -25.83
CA LEU A 81 6.21 -2.52 -24.77
C LEU A 81 5.12 -3.21 -23.93
N ASN A 82 5.54 -4.08 -23.00
CA ASN A 82 4.62 -4.79 -22.12
C ASN A 82 4.08 -3.88 -21.00
N ALA A 83 2.89 -3.31 -21.21
CA ALA A 83 2.21 -2.43 -20.27
C ALA A 83 1.93 -3.08 -18.90
N LYS A 84 1.62 -4.38 -18.86
CA LYS A 84 1.33 -5.09 -17.60
C LYS A 84 2.58 -5.19 -16.72
N LEU A 85 3.72 -5.50 -17.34
CA LEU A 85 5.00 -5.56 -16.64
C LEU A 85 5.43 -4.18 -16.16
N ALA A 86 5.29 -3.16 -17.01
CA ALA A 86 5.61 -1.77 -16.66
C ALA A 86 4.75 -1.25 -15.51
N LYS A 87 3.44 -1.54 -15.50
CA LYS A 87 2.54 -1.19 -14.40
C LYS A 87 2.98 -1.80 -13.08
N ARG A 88 3.34 -3.10 -13.10
CA ARG A 88 3.86 -3.79 -11.90
C ARG A 88 5.16 -3.18 -11.42
N ALA A 89 6.09 -2.87 -12.32
CA ALA A 89 7.34 -2.21 -11.97
C ALA A 89 7.09 -0.84 -11.33
N GLY A 90 6.19 -0.03 -11.91
CA GLY A 90 5.85 1.28 -11.36
C GLY A 90 5.19 1.23 -9.97
N LEU A 91 4.45 0.17 -9.63
CA LEU A 91 3.92 0.01 -8.27
C LEU A 91 5.02 -0.35 -7.24
N LEU A 92 6.03 -1.12 -7.65
CA LEU A 92 7.00 -1.78 -6.77
C LEU A 92 8.39 -1.15 -6.74
N HIS A 93 8.58 -0.01 -7.42
CA HIS A 93 9.84 0.73 -7.44
C HIS A 93 10.18 1.34 -6.07
#